data_AF-A0A453ASF8-F1
#
_entry.id   AF-A0A453ASF8-F1
#
_cell.length_a   1.000
_cell.length_b   1.000
_cell.length_c   1.000
_cell.angle_alpha   90.00
_cell.angle_beta   90.00
_cell.angle_gamma   90.00
#
_symmetry.space_group_name_H-M   'P 1'
#
loop_
_entity.id
_entity.type
_entity.pdbx_description
1 polymer ?
#
loop_
_entity_poly.entity_id
_entity_poly.type
_entity_poly.pdbx_seq_one_letter_code
_entity_poly.pdbx_strand_id
1 'polypeptide(L)'
;MFQEKFGSLWTIVAANFLHEYQKHCYEFKEECNTEKKIITKIKTSPEKSLWLEKEDSIQRGLFDLLQNIVLIRDPEDSTKYYPRFNLEDTSSFRDLDEHSKNVLRRLYHDYYFVRQENLWRQNALKTLPVLLDCSDMLACGEDLGLIPACVHPVMLELALIGLRIQRMPSEPGLEFDIPSKYSYMTVCAPSCHDCSTLRAWWEGDEGTRSRFYKTVIGSDKEAPSRCTPEVVNFILQQHFDAPSMWAIFPLQDLLALKDKYTARPAAEETINDPTNPRHYWRFRLHVSLESILEDKDIQASIKNLVTSSGRSFPGKKTDKA
;
A
#
# COMPACT_ATOMS: atom_id res chain seq x y z
N MET A 1 -25.40 -11.57 -13.21
CA MET A 1 -24.85 -11.11 -11.93
C MET A 1 -24.97 -12.13 -10.79
N PHE A 2 -26.16 -12.43 -10.21
CA PHE A 2 -26.24 -13.31 -9.02
C PHE A 2 -25.78 -14.75 -9.26
N GLN A 3 -26.21 -15.36 -10.37
CA GLN A 3 -25.80 -16.73 -10.73
C GLN A 3 -24.30 -16.82 -11.05
N GLU A 4 -23.72 -15.79 -11.66
CA GLU A 4 -22.26 -15.71 -11.91
C GLU A 4 -21.49 -15.60 -10.58
N LYS A 5 -22.03 -14.83 -9.62
CA LYS A 5 -21.35 -14.53 -8.36
C LYS A 5 -21.45 -15.65 -7.32
N PHE A 6 -22.58 -16.33 -7.26
CA PHE A 6 -22.88 -17.35 -6.25
C PHE A 6 -23.04 -18.77 -6.81
N GLY A 7 -22.93 -18.96 -8.13
CA GLY A 7 -23.08 -20.25 -8.78
C GLY A 7 -24.44 -20.88 -8.51
N SER A 8 -24.46 -22.19 -8.26
CA SER A 8 -25.69 -22.94 -7.95
C SER A 8 -26.39 -22.52 -6.66
N LEU A 9 -25.71 -21.79 -5.76
CA LEU A 9 -26.26 -21.37 -4.47
C LEU A 9 -27.02 -20.04 -4.55
N TRP A 10 -27.06 -19.38 -5.71
CA TRP A 10 -27.61 -18.02 -5.84
C TRP A 10 -29.05 -17.89 -5.34
N THR A 11 -29.90 -18.91 -5.54
CA THR A 11 -31.29 -18.92 -5.09
C THR A 11 -31.40 -18.92 -3.57
N ILE A 12 -30.57 -19.73 -2.90
CA ILE A 12 -30.53 -19.84 -1.44
C ILE A 12 -29.99 -18.55 -0.84
N VAL A 13 -28.92 -17.98 -1.44
CA VAL A 13 -28.36 -16.70 -1.01
C VAL A 13 -29.38 -15.56 -1.19
N ALA A 14 -30.04 -15.47 -2.36
CA ALA A 14 -31.07 -14.46 -2.59
C ALA A 14 -32.22 -14.58 -1.57
N ALA A 15 -32.73 -15.79 -1.34
CA ALA A 15 -33.81 -16.04 -0.38
C ALA A 15 -33.43 -15.67 1.06
N ASN A 16 -32.18 -15.83 1.46
CA ASN A 16 -31.73 -15.54 2.83
C ASN A 16 -31.41 -14.06 3.06
N PHE A 17 -30.74 -13.41 2.11
CA PHE A 17 -30.12 -12.10 2.32
C PHE A 17 -30.85 -10.94 1.61
N LEU A 18 -31.65 -11.23 0.59
CA LEU A 18 -32.27 -10.23 -0.27
C LEU A 18 -33.80 -10.33 -0.26
N HIS A 19 -34.44 -9.22 -0.60
CA HIS A 19 -35.88 -9.10 -0.86
C HIS A 19 -36.08 -8.68 -2.32
N GLU A 20 -36.90 -9.42 -3.06
CA GLU A 20 -37.26 -9.07 -4.44
C GLU A 20 -38.45 -8.11 -4.42
N TYR A 21 -38.19 -6.81 -4.56
CA TYR A 21 -39.24 -5.78 -4.51
C TYR A 21 -39.93 -5.57 -5.87
N GLN A 22 -39.26 -5.94 -6.97
CA GLN A 22 -39.82 -6.00 -8.32
C GLN A 22 -39.16 -7.17 -9.07
N LYS A 23 -39.76 -7.64 -10.16
CA LYS A 23 -39.23 -8.76 -10.94
C LYS A 23 -37.75 -8.53 -11.30
N HIS A 24 -36.88 -9.42 -10.86
CA HIS A 24 -35.42 -9.36 -11.02
C HIS A 24 -34.72 -8.16 -10.34
N CYS A 25 -35.41 -7.45 -9.45
CA CYS A 25 -34.88 -6.31 -8.70
C CYS A 25 -34.85 -6.65 -7.21
N TYR A 26 -33.64 -6.63 -6.65
CA TYR A 26 -33.39 -7.08 -5.29
C TYR A 26 -32.83 -5.96 -4.43
N GLU A 27 -33.20 -5.94 -3.17
CA GLU A 27 -32.62 -5.09 -2.13
C GLU A 27 -32.17 -5.96 -0.94
N PHE A 28 -31.20 -5.50 -0.16
CA PHE A 28 -30.82 -6.20 1.06
C PHE A 28 -31.95 -6.11 2.09
N LYS A 29 -32.26 -7.23 2.75
CA LYS A 29 -33.16 -7.23 3.90
C LYS A 29 -32.59 -6.36 5.03
N GLU A 30 -33.45 -5.82 5.88
CA GLU A 30 -33.02 -4.92 6.97
C GLU A 30 -32.02 -5.59 7.92
N GLU A 31 -32.17 -6.90 8.16
CA GLU A 31 -31.24 -7.71 8.96
C GLU A 31 -29.93 -8.06 8.24
N CYS A 32 -29.74 -7.63 6.99
CA CYS A 32 -28.60 -7.94 6.12
C CYS A 32 -28.05 -6.70 5.37
N ASN A 33 -28.50 -5.48 5.68
CA ASN A 33 -28.14 -4.27 4.93
C ASN A 33 -26.80 -3.61 5.33
N THR A 34 -25.98 -4.28 6.13
CA THR A 34 -24.61 -3.84 6.47
C THR A 34 -23.67 -5.03 6.54
N GLU A 35 -22.37 -4.82 6.35
CA GLU A 35 -21.37 -5.90 6.43
C GLU A 35 -21.40 -6.62 7.79
N LYS A 36 -21.53 -5.87 8.89
CA LYS A 36 -21.65 -6.44 10.25
C LYS A 36 -22.86 -7.36 10.38
N LYS A 37 -24.01 -6.92 9.86
CA LYS A 37 -25.25 -7.69 9.86
C LYS A 37 -25.12 -8.96 9.01
N ILE A 38 -24.51 -8.87 7.83
CA ILE A 38 -24.22 -10.02 6.96
C ILE A 38 -23.32 -11.03 7.68
N ILE A 39 -22.21 -10.60 8.29
CA ILE A 39 -21.30 -11.48 9.05
C ILE A 39 -22.06 -12.19 10.17
N THR A 40 -22.85 -11.45 10.95
CA THR A 40 -23.64 -12.04 12.03
C THR A 40 -24.62 -13.07 11.48
N LYS A 41 -25.37 -12.75 10.42
CA LYS A 41 -26.35 -13.65 9.80
C LYS A 41 -25.69 -14.92 9.25
N ILE A 42 -24.55 -14.81 8.58
CA ILE A 42 -23.78 -15.95 8.08
C ILE A 42 -23.41 -16.89 9.23
N LYS A 43 -22.95 -16.34 10.37
CA LYS A 43 -22.52 -17.13 11.52
C LYS A 43 -23.65 -17.78 12.29
N THR A 44 -24.81 -17.13 12.35
CA THR A 44 -25.97 -17.57 13.16
C THR A 44 -27.04 -18.31 12.35
N SER A 45 -26.92 -18.35 11.02
CA SER A 45 -27.94 -18.99 10.17
C SER A 45 -28.05 -20.49 10.45
N PRO A 46 -29.28 -21.03 10.60
CA PRO A 46 -29.50 -22.49 10.69
C PRO A 46 -29.08 -23.21 9.41
N GLU A 47 -29.01 -22.50 8.29
CA GLU A 47 -28.58 -23.00 6.98
C GLU A 47 -27.04 -23.00 6.81
N LYS A 48 -26.27 -22.74 7.87
CA LYS A 48 -24.81 -22.70 7.82
C LYS A 48 -24.18 -23.95 7.20
N SER A 49 -24.81 -25.11 7.40
CA SER A 49 -24.38 -26.38 6.80
C SER A 49 -24.42 -26.39 5.27
N LEU A 50 -25.28 -25.59 4.63
CA LEU A 50 -25.44 -25.54 3.17
C LEU A 50 -24.28 -24.81 2.46
N TRP A 51 -23.50 -24.02 3.20
CA TRP A 51 -22.44 -23.19 2.63
C TRP A 51 -21.15 -23.13 3.45
N LEU A 52 -20.95 -24.09 4.36
CA LEU A 52 -19.78 -24.13 5.26
C LEU A 52 -18.44 -24.03 4.50
N GLU A 53 -18.31 -24.73 3.38
CA GLU A 53 -17.11 -24.75 2.54
C GLU A 53 -16.98 -23.51 1.63
N LYS A 54 -18.02 -22.70 1.52
CA LYS A 54 -18.09 -21.51 0.64
C LYS A 54 -18.39 -20.22 1.41
N GLU A 55 -18.28 -20.24 2.75
CA GLU A 55 -18.61 -19.12 3.64
C GLU A 55 -17.87 -17.85 3.20
N ASP A 56 -16.55 -17.94 3.02
CA ASP A 56 -15.71 -16.81 2.58
C ASP A 56 -16.05 -16.31 1.17
N SER A 57 -16.46 -17.21 0.27
CA SER A 57 -16.85 -16.83 -1.10
C SER A 57 -18.20 -16.12 -1.11
N ILE A 58 -19.16 -16.58 -0.31
CA ILE A 58 -20.49 -15.95 -0.20
C ILE A 58 -20.38 -14.62 0.52
N GLN A 59 -19.61 -14.53 1.60
CA GLN A 59 -19.38 -13.28 2.30
C GLN A 59 -18.78 -12.22 1.37
N ARG A 60 -17.70 -12.54 0.65
CA ARG A 60 -17.13 -11.67 -0.39
C ARG A 60 -18.15 -11.33 -1.47
N GLY A 61 -18.90 -12.34 -1.92
CA GLY A 61 -20.00 -12.19 -2.86
C GLY A 61 -21.01 -11.12 -2.46
N LEU A 62 -21.49 -11.16 -1.22
CA LEU A 62 -22.46 -10.23 -0.64
C LEU A 62 -21.86 -8.85 -0.38
N PHE A 63 -20.61 -8.77 0.06
CA PHE A 63 -19.92 -7.50 0.27
C PHE A 63 -19.74 -6.74 -1.04
N ASP A 64 -19.30 -7.41 -2.10
CA ASP A 64 -19.17 -6.79 -3.41
C ASP A 64 -20.51 -6.24 -3.91
N LEU A 65 -21.63 -6.94 -3.66
CA LEU A 65 -22.96 -6.43 -4.01
C LEU A 65 -23.35 -5.20 -3.18
N LEU A 66 -23.09 -5.24 -1.87
CA LEU A 66 -23.38 -4.13 -0.96
C LEU A 66 -22.55 -2.89 -1.31
N GLN A 67 -21.30 -3.08 -1.71
CA GLN A 67 -20.35 -2.02 -2.07
C GLN A 67 -20.49 -1.55 -3.52
N ASN A 68 -21.25 -2.25 -4.36
CA ASN A 68 -21.52 -1.90 -5.76
C ASN A 68 -22.56 -0.77 -5.86
N ILE A 69 -22.18 0.39 -5.35
CA ILE A 69 -22.96 1.64 -5.37
C ILE A 69 -22.09 2.77 -5.91
N VAL A 70 -22.72 3.75 -6.58
CA VAL A 70 -22.02 4.93 -7.13
C VAL A 70 -22.07 6.15 -6.19
N LEU A 71 -23.07 6.19 -5.32
CA LEU A 71 -23.33 7.28 -4.38
C LEU A 71 -23.61 6.69 -2.99
N ILE A 72 -23.05 7.33 -1.97
CA ILE A 72 -23.26 7.02 -0.56
C ILE A 72 -24.21 8.08 0.00
N ARG A 73 -25.32 7.67 0.61
CA ARG A 73 -26.26 8.60 1.24
C ARG A 73 -25.66 9.17 2.52
N ASP A 74 -25.88 10.46 2.76
CA ASP A 74 -25.52 11.09 4.02
C ASP A 74 -26.36 10.53 5.18
N PRO A 75 -25.75 10.19 6.34
CA PRO A 75 -26.46 9.60 7.47
C PRO A 75 -27.33 10.60 8.25
N GLU A 76 -27.06 11.90 8.16
CA GLU A 76 -27.77 12.97 8.87
C GLU A 76 -28.84 13.63 7.98
N ASP A 77 -28.59 13.73 6.67
CA ASP A 77 -29.47 14.35 5.69
C ASP A 77 -29.78 13.40 4.53
N SER A 78 -30.98 12.81 4.57
CA SER A 78 -31.42 11.83 3.58
C SER A 78 -31.52 12.38 2.15
N THR A 79 -31.46 13.70 1.95
CA THR A 79 -31.48 14.35 0.63
C THR A 79 -30.09 14.49 0.01
N LYS A 80 -29.02 14.26 0.77
CA LYS A 80 -27.63 14.43 0.33
C LYS A 80 -26.95 13.10 0.03
N TYR A 81 -26.00 13.17 -0.90
CA TYR A 81 -25.19 12.05 -1.33
C TYR A 81 -23.75 12.48 -1.58
N TYR A 82 -22.83 11.57 -1.33
CA TYR A 82 -21.42 11.70 -1.65
C TYR A 82 -21.04 10.67 -2.71
N PRO A 83 -20.15 11.00 -3.67
CA PRO A 83 -19.61 10.02 -4.59
C PRO A 83 -18.90 8.88 -3.83
N ARG A 84 -19.10 7.62 -4.23
CA ARG A 84 -18.31 6.50 -3.73
C ARG A 84 -16.86 6.69 -4.17
N PHE A 85 -15.90 6.46 -3.28
CA PHE A 85 -14.49 6.47 -3.67
C PHE A 85 -14.24 5.39 -4.75
N ASN A 86 -13.47 5.70 -5.79
CA ASN A 86 -13.28 4.84 -6.97
C ASN A 86 -14.60 4.36 -7.63
N LEU A 87 -15.63 5.19 -7.73
CA LEU A 87 -16.92 4.78 -8.30
C LEU A 87 -16.81 4.13 -9.69
N GLU A 88 -15.78 4.48 -10.48
CA GLU A 88 -15.56 3.92 -11.83
C GLU A 88 -15.26 2.41 -11.85
N ASP A 89 -14.78 1.85 -10.72
CA ASP A 89 -14.48 0.42 -10.60
C ASP A 89 -15.76 -0.43 -10.51
N THR A 90 -16.88 0.19 -10.14
CA THR A 90 -18.15 -0.51 -9.88
C THR A 90 -18.86 -0.90 -11.18
N SER A 91 -19.54 -2.05 -11.20
CA SER A 91 -20.38 -2.39 -12.35
C SER A 91 -21.56 -1.43 -12.46
N SER A 92 -22.10 -0.98 -11.32
CA SER A 92 -23.17 0.02 -11.29
C SER A 92 -22.80 1.31 -12.03
N PHE A 93 -21.55 1.76 -11.98
CA PHE A 93 -21.11 2.90 -12.79
C PHE A 93 -20.98 2.55 -14.27
N ARG A 94 -20.42 1.37 -14.59
CA ARG A 94 -20.26 0.91 -15.99
C ARG A 94 -21.59 0.79 -16.72
N ASP A 95 -22.65 0.43 -16.00
CA ASP A 95 -24.00 0.25 -16.55
C ASP A 95 -24.78 1.57 -16.75
N LEU A 96 -24.28 2.71 -16.24
CA LEU A 96 -24.88 4.01 -16.48
C LEU A 96 -24.74 4.47 -17.94
N ASP A 97 -25.63 5.36 -18.35
CA ASP A 97 -25.49 6.08 -19.62
C ASP A 97 -24.29 7.04 -19.60
N GLU A 98 -23.77 7.39 -20.78
CA GLU A 98 -22.58 8.23 -20.90
C GLU A 98 -22.75 9.64 -20.32
N HIS A 99 -23.97 10.21 -20.35
CA HIS A 99 -24.21 11.51 -19.73
C HIS A 99 -24.06 11.42 -18.21
N SER A 100 -24.73 10.46 -17.57
CA SER A 100 -24.62 10.23 -16.13
C SER A 100 -23.19 9.92 -15.70
N LYS A 101 -22.46 9.10 -16.46
CA LYS A 101 -21.04 8.82 -16.20
C LYS A 101 -20.20 10.10 -16.17
N ASN A 102 -20.35 10.96 -17.17
CA ASN A 102 -19.59 12.21 -17.27
C ASN A 102 -19.93 13.18 -16.13
N VAL A 103 -21.20 13.27 -15.74
CA VAL A 103 -21.61 14.10 -14.59
C VAL A 103 -21.01 13.58 -13.29
N LEU A 104 -21.11 12.28 -13.03
CA LEU A 104 -20.59 11.67 -11.80
C LEU A 104 -19.06 11.74 -11.74
N ARG A 105 -18.34 11.53 -12.85
CA ARG A 105 -16.88 11.72 -12.92
C ARG A 105 -16.47 13.12 -12.50
N ARG A 106 -17.14 14.14 -13.03
CA ARG A 106 -16.86 15.54 -12.69
C ARG A 106 -17.12 15.80 -11.21
N LEU A 107 -18.24 15.31 -10.66
CA LEU A 107 -18.58 15.51 -9.25
C LEU A 107 -17.62 14.77 -8.31
N TYR A 108 -17.24 13.54 -8.68
CA TYR A 108 -16.24 12.75 -7.97
C TYR A 108 -14.89 13.45 -7.94
N HIS A 109 -14.43 13.92 -9.10
CA HIS A 109 -13.15 14.62 -9.20
C HIS A 109 -13.16 15.92 -8.37
N ASP A 110 -14.21 16.72 -8.49
CA ASP A 110 -14.39 17.92 -7.68
C ASP A 110 -14.36 17.60 -6.18
N TYR A 111 -15.13 16.61 -5.75
CA TYR A 111 -15.28 16.26 -4.34
C TYR A 111 -13.98 15.78 -3.69
N TYR A 112 -13.24 14.87 -4.35
CA TYR A 112 -12.05 14.24 -3.77
C TYR A 112 -10.74 14.97 -4.03
N PHE A 113 -10.62 15.70 -5.15
CA PHE A 113 -9.32 16.23 -5.61
C PHE A 113 -9.26 17.74 -5.81
N VAL A 114 -10.37 18.48 -5.66
CA VAL A 114 -10.39 19.94 -5.91
C VAL A 114 -10.97 20.73 -4.75
N ARG A 115 -12.16 20.35 -4.28
CA ARG A 115 -12.98 21.16 -3.38
C ARG A 115 -12.29 21.53 -2.07
N GLN A 116 -11.48 20.63 -1.53
CA GLN A 116 -10.87 20.79 -0.21
C GLN A 116 -9.40 21.23 -0.25
N GLU A 117 -8.79 21.33 -1.44
CA GLU A 117 -7.36 21.64 -1.61
C GLU A 117 -6.94 22.92 -0.88
N ASN A 118 -7.71 24.01 -1.06
CA ASN A 118 -7.42 25.29 -0.42
C ASN A 118 -7.59 25.24 1.10
N LEU A 119 -8.64 24.55 1.57
CA LEU A 119 -8.93 24.43 3.00
C LEU A 119 -7.83 23.63 3.71
N TRP A 120 -7.42 22.50 3.12
CA TRP A 120 -6.36 21.66 3.65
C TRP A 120 -5.02 22.39 3.66
N ARG A 121 -4.66 23.09 2.58
CA ARG A 121 -3.45 23.91 2.54
C ARG A 121 -3.45 24.99 3.63
N GLN A 122 -4.54 25.74 3.78
CA GLN A 122 -4.65 26.79 4.80
C GLN A 122 -4.54 26.23 6.22
N ASN A 123 -5.20 25.09 6.48
CA ASN A 123 -5.13 24.43 7.78
C ASN A 123 -3.71 23.92 8.06
N ALA A 124 -3.06 23.30 7.09
CA ALA A 124 -1.70 22.79 7.23
C ALA A 124 -0.69 23.91 7.52
N LEU A 125 -0.76 25.03 6.80
CA LEU A 125 0.12 26.19 7.04
C LEU A 125 -0.15 26.91 8.35
N LYS A 126 -1.32 26.70 8.97
CA LYS A 126 -1.62 27.20 10.31
C LYS A 126 -1.01 26.30 11.40
N THR A 127 -1.00 24.98 11.19
CA THR A 127 -0.65 24.01 12.24
C THR A 127 0.77 23.49 12.16
N LEU A 128 1.26 23.15 10.95
CA LEU A 128 2.56 22.52 10.76
C LEU A 128 3.74 23.42 11.19
N PRO A 129 3.78 24.73 10.88
CA PRO A 129 4.89 25.58 11.33
C PRO A 129 5.04 25.58 12.85
N VAL A 130 3.93 25.64 13.59
CA VAL A 130 3.94 25.60 15.06
C VAL A 130 4.53 24.29 15.59
N LEU A 131 4.26 23.16 14.92
CA LEU A 131 4.83 21.86 15.28
C LEU A 131 6.33 21.78 14.97
N LEU A 132 6.75 22.36 13.84
CA LEU A 132 8.15 22.39 13.41
C LEU A 132 8.99 23.27 14.33
N ASP A 133 8.46 24.38 14.81
CA ASP A 133 9.15 25.30 15.72
C ASP A 133 9.31 24.75 17.15
N CYS A 134 8.63 23.65 17.49
CA CYS A 134 8.71 23.04 18.83
C CYS A 134 10.01 22.25 19.09
N SER A 135 10.79 21.89 18.06
CA SER A 135 12.06 21.17 18.25
C SER A 135 12.99 21.29 17.04
N ASP A 136 14.29 21.05 17.25
CA ASP A 136 15.29 20.95 16.17
C ASP A 136 15.28 19.59 15.44
N MET A 137 14.31 18.71 15.69
CA MET A 137 14.22 17.41 15.02
C MET A 137 13.84 17.58 13.55
N LEU A 138 14.49 16.81 12.67
CA LEU A 138 14.09 16.72 11.27
C LEU A 138 12.70 16.08 11.16
N ALA A 139 11.77 16.81 10.55
CA ALA A 139 10.42 16.32 10.30
C ALA A 139 10.34 15.61 8.95
N CYS A 140 9.87 14.37 8.99
CA CYS A 140 9.59 13.56 7.80
C CYS A 140 8.07 13.36 7.69
N GLY A 141 7.48 13.73 6.56
CA GLY A 141 6.10 13.44 6.24
C GLY A 141 6.01 12.12 5.49
N GLU A 142 5.19 11.20 5.97
CA GLU A 142 4.79 10.03 5.19
C GLU A 142 3.79 10.47 4.12
N ASP A 143 4.28 10.74 2.91
CA ASP A 143 3.51 11.20 1.74
C ASP A 143 3.23 10.06 0.76
N LEU A 144 2.83 8.90 1.27
CA LEU A 144 2.54 7.71 0.47
C LEU A 144 1.02 7.53 0.22
N GLY A 145 0.69 6.91 -0.91
CA GLY A 145 -0.69 6.56 -1.26
C GLY A 145 -1.45 7.70 -1.93
N LEU A 146 -2.76 7.78 -1.66
CA LEU A 146 -3.62 8.79 -2.26
C LEU A 146 -3.49 10.12 -1.49
N ILE A 147 -2.63 11.00 -1.99
CA ILE A 147 -2.38 12.30 -1.38
C ILE A 147 -3.02 13.45 -2.18
N PRO A 148 -3.66 14.41 -1.49
CA PRO A 148 -4.14 15.65 -2.11
C PRO A 148 -3.03 16.42 -2.84
N ALA A 149 -3.39 17.16 -3.89
CA ALA A 149 -2.40 17.86 -4.73
C ALA A 149 -1.64 18.95 -3.95
N CYS A 150 -2.24 19.49 -2.89
CA CYS A 150 -1.65 20.50 -2.02
C CYS A 150 -0.54 19.97 -1.10
N VAL A 151 -0.45 18.66 -0.86
CA VAL A 151 0.49 18.07 0.10
C VAL A 151 1.95 18.36 -0.30
N HIS A 152 2.35 17.98 -1.52
CA HIS A 152 3.72 18.18 -1.98
C HIS A 152 4.18 19.64 -1.97
N PRO A 153 3.39 20.62 -2.49
CA PRO A 153 3.74 22.04 -2.40
C PRO A 153 3.92 22.53 -0.95
N VAL A 154 3.03 22.12 -0.04
CA VAL A 154 3.13 22.52 1.39
C VAL A 154 4.36 21.90 2.04
N MET A 155 4.65 20.63 1.77
CA MET A 155 5.86 19.98 2.27
C MET A 155 7.12 20.69 1.78
N LEU A 156 7.17 21.07 0.51
CA LEU A 156 8.29 21.83 -0.04
C LEU A 156 8.42 23.22 0.60
N GLU A 157 7.31 23.94 0.76
CA GLU A 157 7.26 25.28 1.40
C GLU A 157 7.75 25.25 2.85
N LEU A 158 7.46 24.16 3.57
CA LEU A 158 7.85 23.96 4.96
C LEU A 158 9.15 23.15 5.14
N ALA A 159 9.85 22.83 4.06
CA ALA A 159 11.04 21.98 4.05
C ALA A 159 10.87 20.63 4.79
N LEU A 160 9.67 20.04 4.69
CA LEU A 160 9.39 18.69 5.16
C LEU A 160 10.03 17.66 4.23
N ILE A 161 10.61 16.62 4.82
CA ILE A 161 11.24 15.53 4.07
C ILE A 161 10.17 14.50 3.69
N GLY A 162 10.05 14.17 2.40
CA GLY A 162 9.13 13.14 1.91
C GLY A 162 9.69 11.71 1.99
N LEU A 163 8.85 10.70 1.89
CA LEU A 163 9.21 9.29 1.90
C LEU A 163 9.12 8.69 0.49
N ARG A 164 10.16 7.96 0.07
CA ARG A 164 10.21 7.29 -1.23
C ARG A 164 10.46 5.80 -1.02
N ILE A 165 9.39 5.01 -1.16
CA ILE A 165 9.46 3.56 -1.16
C ILE A 165 9.35 3.10 -2.61
N GLN A 166 10.35 2.37 -3.11
CA GLN A 166 10.44 2.06 -4.55
C GLN A 166 9.18 1.41 -5.15
N ARG A 167 8.42 0.70 -4.32
CA ARG A 167 7.22 -0.05 -4.71
C ARG A 167 5.90 0.67 -4.35
N MET A 168 5.99 1.89 -3.84
CA MET A 168 4.86 2.77 -3.55
C MET A 168 5.16 4.13 -4.20
N PRO A 169 5.11 4.21 -5.53
CA PRO A 169 5.50 5.41 -6.24
C PRO A 169 4.59 6.59 -5.88
N SER A 170 5.21 7.75 -5.70
CA SER A 170 4.50 9.01 -5.39
C SER A 170 3.75 9.58 -6.60
N GLU A 171 4.13 9.20 -7.82
CA GLU A 171 3.50 9.65 -9.05
C GLU A 171 2.42 8.66 -9.56
N PRO A 172 1.23 9.15 -9.94
CA PRO A 172 0.19 8.30 -10.51
C PRO A 172 0.63 7.60 -11.80
N GLY A 173 0.26 6.32 -11.94
CA GLY A 173 0.47 5.54 -13.16
C GLY A 173 1.84 4.87 -13.26
N LEU A 174 2.71 5.04 -12.26
CA LEU A 174 3.94 4.27 -12.13
C LEU A 174 3.70 3.02 -11.29
N GLU A 175 4.39 1.93 -11.66
CA GLU A 175 4.41 0.69 -10.86
C GLU A 175 5.61 0.67 -9.91
N PHE A 176 6.75 1.20 -10.37
CA PHE A 176 7.98 1.29 -9.60
C PHE A 176 8.60 2.68 -9.74
N ASP A 177 9.05 3.21 -8.62
CA ASP A 177 9.86 4.41 -8.58
C ASP A 177 11.31 4.11 -9.00
N ILE A 178 12.02 5.13 -9.49
CA ILE A 178 13.41 5.03 -9.93
C ILE A 178 14.30 5.81 -8.96
N PRO A 179 15.10 5.15 -8.09
CA PRO A 179 15.85 5.83 -7.03
C PRO A 179 16.80 6.94 -7.49
N SER A 180 17.38 6.82 -8.68
CA SER A 180 18.24 7.87 -9.26
C SER A 180 17.51 9.17 -9.62
N LYS A 181 16.17 9.15 -9.65
CA LYS A 181 15.32 10.33 -9.92
C LYS A 181 14.76 10.98 -8.65
N TYR A 182 15.03 10.43 -7.47
CA TYR A 182 14.55 11.02 -6.23
C TYR A 182 15.14 12.42 -6.00
N SER A 183 14.32 13.34 -5.48
CA SER A 183 14.75 14.66 -5.07
C SER A 183 15.55 14.60 -3.76
N TYR A 184 16.41 15.59 -3.48
CA TYR A 184 17.22 15.58 -2.26
C TYR A 184 16.38 15.57 -0.97
N MET A 185 15.25 16.28 -0.90
CA MET A 185 14.39 16.39 0.29
C MET A 185 13.53 15.14 0.55
N THR A 186 14.13 13.96 0.44
CA THR A 186 13.45 12.67 0.69
C THR A 186 14.28 11.72 1.55
N VAL A 187 13.57 10.82 2.22
CA VAL A 187 14.07 9.56 2.75
C VAL A 187 13.73 8.46 1.75
N CYS A 188 14.70 7.70 1.25
CA CYS A 188 14.41 6.53 0.42
C CYS A 188 14.63 5.21 1.15
N ALA A 189 13.83 4.21 0.79
CA ALA A 189 13.97 2.83 1.24
C ALA A 189 13.43 1.84 0.19
N PRO A 190 13.98 0.62 0.11
CA PRO A 190 13.44 -0.45 -0.76
C PRO A 190 12.11 -1.03 -0.23
N SER A 191 11.95 -1.05 1.09
CA SER A 191 10.73 -1.49 1.78
C SER A 191 10.51 -0.72 3.07
N CYS A 192 9.34 -0.87 3.65
CA CYS A 192 8.95 -0.36 4.97
C CYS A 192 8.16 -1.44 5.72
N HIS A 193 7.75 -1.13 6.95
CA HIS A 193 7.01 -2.07 7.80
C HIS A 193 5.59 -2.39 7.28
N ASP A 194 4.99 -1.49 6.50
CA ASP A 194 3.65 -1.65 5.91
C ASP A 194 3.64 -2.29 4.52
N CYS A 195 4.77 -2.83 4.07
CA CYS A 195 4.80 -3.69 2.89
C CYS A 195 5.60 -4.96 3.15
N SER A 196 5.50 -5.90 2.20
CA SER A 196 6.37 -7.06 2.16
C SER A 196 7.83 -6.62 2.13
N THR A 197 8.71 -7.42 2.76
CA THR A 197 10.17 -7.20 2.65
C THR A 197 10.62 -7.30 1.19
N LEU A 198 11.81 -6.79 0.88
CA LEU A 198 12.37 -6.86 -0.48
C LEU A 198 12.35 -8.29 -1.02
N ARG A 199 12.74 -9.25 -0.18
CA ARG A 199 12.79 -10.67 -0.53
C ARG A 199 11.40 -11.26 -0.73
N ALA A 200 10.47 -11.01 0.20
CA ALA A 200 9.11 -11.53 0.12
C ALA A 200 8.39 -11.02 -1.14
N TRP A 201 8.62 -9.77 -1.50
CA TRP A 201 8.08 -9.20 -2.74
C TRP A 201 8.66 -9.83 -3.99
N TRP A 202 9.99 -9.97 -4.05
CA TRP A 202 10.67 -10.56 -5.21
C TRP A 202 10.22 -11.99 -5.49
N GLU A 203 10.11 -12.79 -4.43
CA GLU A 203 9.74 -14.21 -4.51
C GLU A 203 8.22 -14.43 -4.61
N GLY A 204 7.41 -13.38 -4.43
CA GLY A 204 5.94 -13.48 -4.36
C GLY A 204 5.23 -13.56 -5.70
N ASP A 205 5.30 -12.50 -6.52
CA ASP A 205 4.59 -12.42 -7.79
C ASP A 205 5.56 -12.40 -8.99
N GLU A 206 5.54 -13.46 -9.79
CA GLU A 206 6.42 -13.62 -10.96
C GLU A 206 6.18 -12.53 -12.01
N GLY A 207 4.92 -12.11 -12.22
CA GLY A 207 4.59 -11.08 -13.21
C GLY A 207 5.23 -9.74 -12.86
N THR A 208 5.07 -9.31 -11.61
CA THR A 208 5.63 -8.06 -11.05
C THR A 208 7.15 -8.13 -11.04
N ARG A 209 7.74 -9.26 -10.63
CA ARG A 209 9.19 -9.49 -10.70
C ARG A 209 9.72 -9.34 -12.12
N SER A 210 9.08 -9.98 -13.10
CA SER A 210 9.49 -9.92 -14.50
C SER A 210 9.41 -8.50 -15.07
N ARG A 211 8.34 -7.76 -14.75
CA ARG A 211 8.21 -6.34 -15.12
C ARG A 211 9.32 -5.50 -14.50
N PHE A 212 9.61 -5.64 -13.20
CA PHE A 212 10.70 -4.92 -12.54
C PHE A 212 12.08 -5.25 -13.15
N TYR A 213 12.34 -6.53 -13.41
CA TYR A 213 13.62 -6.97 -13.98
C TYR A 213 13.86 -6.37 -15.38
N LYS A 214 12.78 -6.24 -16.16
CA LYS A 214 12.83 -5.58 -17.46
C LYS A 214 12.95 -4.06 -17.36
N THR A 215 12.13 -3.41 -16.53
CA THR A 215 11.98 -1.94 -16.53
C THR A 215 13.01 -1.22 -15.67
N VAL A 216 13.38 -1.79 -14.53
CA VAL A 216 14.29 -1.18 -13.54
C VAL A 216 15.69 -1.76 -13.63
N ILE A 217 15.83 -3.08 -13.77
CA ILE A 217 17.14 -3.72 -13.97
C ILE A 217 17.62 -3.59 -15.42
N GLY A 218 16.70 -3.42 -16.38
CA GLY A 218 17.04 -3.24 -17.80
C GLY A 218 17.52 -4.52 -18.49
N SER A 219 17.13 -5.69 -17.98
CA SER A 219 17.55 -6.99 -18.51
C SER A 219 16.37 -7.72 -19.15
N ASP A 220 16.55 -8.19 -20.39
CA ASP A 220 15.57 -9.03 -21.10
C ASP A 220 15.69 -10.52 -20.73
N LYS A 221 16.59 -10.88 -19.79
CA LYS A 221 16.71 -12.25 -19.31
C LYS A 221 15.55 -12.59 -18.36
N GLU A 222 15.37 -13.88 -18.12
CA GLU A 222 14.45 -14.35 -17.10
C GLU A 222 14.92 -13.90 -15.71
N ALA A 223 14.00 -13.28 -14.96
CA ALA A 223 14.29 -12.81 -13.61
C ALA A 223 14.43 -14.01 -12.65
N PRO A 224 15.52 -14.11 -11.86
CA PRO A 224 15.71 -15.20 -10.91
C PRO A 224 14.50 -15.38 -9.97
N SER A 225 14.02 -16.61 -9.80
CA SER A 225 12.85 -16.88 -8.96
C SER A 225 13.10 -16.62 -7.47
N ARG A 226 14.34 -16.85 -7.02
CA ARG A 226 14.82 -16.55 -5.66
C ARG A 226 15.46 -15.17 -5.63
N CYS A 227 15.28 -14.42 -4.54
CA CYS A 227 15.99 -13.17 -4.34
C CYS A 227 17.41 -13.47 -3.85
N THR A 228 18.36 -13.56 -4.78
CA THR A 228 19.76 -13.86 -4.44
C THR A 228 20.48 -12.64 -3.85
N PRO A 229 21.60 -12.82 -3.14
CA PRO A 229 22.43 -11.70 -2.68
C PRO A 229 22.80 -10.69 -3.77
N GLU A 230 22.97 -11.13 -5.03
CA GLU A 230 23.26 -10.24 -6.16
C GLU A 230 22.06 -9.34 -6.51
N VAL A 231 20.84 -9.89 -6.49
CA VAL A 231 19.60 -9.11 -6.69
C VAL A 231 19.44 -8.10 -5.57
N VAL A 232 19.63 -8.53 -4.32
CA VAL A 232 19.55 -7.65 -3.14
C VAL A 232 20.60 -6.54 -3.25
N ASN A 233 21.85 -6.89 -3.54
CA ASN A 233 22.92 -5.92 -3.68
C ASN A 233 22.63 -4.90 -4.77
N PHE A 234 22.11 -5.33 -5.92
CA PHE A 234 21.71 -4.42 -7.00
C PHE A 234 20.65 -3.42 -6.53
N ILE A 235 19.57 -3.89 -5.91
CA ILE A 235 18.47 -3.01 -5.47
C ILE A 235 18.93 -2.09 -4.34
N LEU A 236 19.68 -2.60 -3.36
CA LEU A 236 20.20 -1.78 -2.27
C LEU A 236 21.17 -0.71 -2.79
N GLN A 237 22.09 -1.07 -3.70
CA GLN A 237 23.04 -0.12 -4.30
C GLN A 237 22.30 1.06 -4.95
N GLN A 238 21.20 0.84 -5.66
CA GLN A 238 20.39 1.94 -6.23
C GLN A 238 19.88 2.94 -5.18
N HIS A 239 19.50 2.45 -3.99
CA HIS A 239 19.02 3.30 -2.90
C HIS A 239 20.18 4.00 -2.17
N PHE A 240 21.32 3.32 -2.02
CA PHE A 240 22.53 3.95 -1.54
C PHE A 240 22.99 5.06 -2.50
N ASP A 241 22.89 4.87 -3.81
CA ASP A 241 23.27 5.88 -4.82
C ASP A 241 22.20 6.96 -5.06
N ALA A 242 21.01 6.82 -4.47
CA ALA A 242 19.92 7.77 -4.67
C ALA A 242 20.31 9.18 -4.20
N PRO A 243 19.80 10.27 -4.82
CA PRO A 243 20.07 11.64 -4.36
C PRO A 243 19.40 12.01 -3.03
N SER A 244 18.50 11.18 -2.51
CA SER A 244 17.79 11.37 -1.23
C SER A 244 18.73 11.75 -0.09
N MET A 245 18.30 12.70 0.75
CA MET A 245 19.01 13.10 1.97
C MET A 245 19.32 11.89 2.85
N TRP A 246 18.32 11.02 3.06
CA TRP A 246 18.49 9.80 3.85
C TRP A 246 18.20 8.56 3.01
N ALA A 247 19.02 7.52 3.20
CA ALA A 247 18.73 6.17 2.76
C ALA A 247 18.60 5.28 4.00
N ILE A 248 17.38 4.81 4.27
CA ILE A 248 17.04 4.01 5.45
C ILE A 248 16.63 2.63 4.98
N PHE A 249 17.16 1.59 5.61
CA PHE A 249 16.96 0.21 5.18
C PHE A 249 16.39 -0.61 6.33
N PRO A 250 15.25 -1.31 6.12
CA PRO A 250 14.83 -2.34 7.05
C PRO A 250 15.92 -3.39 7.22
N LEU A 251 16.15 -3.82 8.45
CA LEU A 251 17.23 -4.76 8.76
C LEU A 251 17.03 -6.10 8.02
N GLN A 252 15.79 -6.51 7.77
CA GLN A 252 15.48 -7.69 6.95
C GLN A 252 16.09 -7.61 5.55
N ASP A 253 16.04 -6.44 4.91
CA ASP A 253 16.54 -6.26 3.55
C ASP A 253 18.08 -6.22 3.52
N LEU A 254 18.71 -5.61 4.53
CA LEU A 254 20.17 -5.63 4.66
C LEU A 254 20.69 -7.05 4.90
N LEU A 255 20.05 -7.85 5.76
CA LEU A 255 20.47 -9.21 6.03
C LEU A 255 20.37 -10.12 4.80
N ALA A 256 19.50 -9.80 3.86
CA ALA A 256 19.36 -10.54 2.60
C ALA A 256 20.60 -10.43 1.67
N LEU A 257 21.57 -9.57 1.98
CA LEU A 257 22.89 -9.54 1.33
C LEU A 257 23.72 -10.81 1.57
N LYS A 258 23.32 -11.69 2.48
CA LYS A 258 24.03 -12.95 2.75
C LYS A 258 23.05 -14.09 2.95
N ASP A 259 23.20 -15.14 2.13
CA ASP A 259 22.31 -16.32 2.12
C ASP A 259 22.10 -16.94 3.50
N LYS A 260 23.14 -16.92 4.36
CA LYS A 260 23.11 -17.39 5.75
C LYS A 260 21.91 -16.85 6.55
N TYR A 261 21.44 -15.63 6.26
CA TYR A 261 20.32 -14.99 6.96
C TYR A 261 18.98 -15.12 6.22
N THR A 262 18.90 -15.93 5.18
CA THR A 262 17.70 -16.08 4.32
C THR A 262 17.14 -17.51 4.35
N ALA A 263 17.47 -18.30 5.38
CA ALA A 263 17.16 -19.73 5.45
C ALA A 263 15.65 -20.05 5.60
N ARG A 264 14.85 -19.10 6.10
CA ARG A 264 13.39 -19.26 6.28
C ARG A 264 12.60 -18.80 5.04
N PRO A 265 11.31 -19.13 4.90
CA PRO A 265 10.48 -18.58 3.83
C PRO A 265 10.41 -17.05 3.88
N ALA A 266 10.51 -16.39 2.73
CA ALA A 266 10.54 -14.92 2.65
C ALA A 266 9.27 -14.25 3.18
N ALA A 267 8.10 -14.85 2.92
CA ALA A 267 6.82 -14.31 3.39
C ALA A 267 6.75 -14.20 4.92
N GLU A 268 7.41 -15.10 5.66
CA GLU A 268 7.46 -15.08 7.13
C GLU A 268 8.30 -13.92 7.70
N GLU A 269 8.98 -13.17 6.83
CA GLU A 269 9.81 -12.01 7.22
C GLU A 269 9.05 -10.70 7.29
N THR A 270 7.83 -10.71 6.78
CA THR A 270 6.94 -9.57 6.72
C THR A 270 6.37 -9.28 8.11
N ILE A 271 6.60 -8.06 8.59
CA ILE A 271 6.19 -7.65 9.94
C ILE A 271 4.71 -7.27 10.01
N ASN A 272 4.17 -6.66 8.94
CA ASN A 272 2.76 -6.25 8.85
C ASN A 272 2.09 -6.69 7.55
N ASP A 273 0.79 -6.92 7.64
CA ASP A 273 -0.11 -6.90 6.50
C ASP A 273 -1.18 -5.82 6.75
N PRO A 274 -1.08 -4.63 6.12
CA PRO A 274 -2.06 -3.56 6.29
C PRO A 274 -3.48 -3.94 5.87
N THR A 275 -3.64 -4.96 5.05
CA THR A 275 -4.97 -5.43 4.60
C THR A 275 -5.69 -6.24 5.69
N ASN A 276 -4.97 -6.69 6.71
CA ASN A 276 -5.49 -7.43 7.83
C ASN A 276 -5.58 -6.54 9.09
N PRO A 277 -6.76 -5.99 9.42
CA PRO A 277 -6.92 -5.12 10.60
C PRO A 277 -6.72 -5.86 11.94
N ARG A 278 -6.61 -7.18 11.93
CA ARG A 278 -6.31 -8.03 13.09
C ARG A 278 -4.92 -8.62 13.03
N HIS A 279 -4.05 -8.09 12.17
CA HIS A 279 -2.68 -8.56 12.05
C HIS A 279 -1.94 -8.40 13.38
N TYR A 280 -1.11 -9.38 13.71
CA TYR A 280 -0.39 -9.42 14.97
C TYR A 280 1.11 -9.20 14.74
N TRP A 281 1.64 -8.12 15.29
CA TRP A 281 3.01 -7.60 15.13
C TRP A 281 4.07 -8.42 15.87
N ARG A 282 4.17 -9.71 15.54
CA ARG A 282 5.01 -10.68 16.27
C ARG A 282 6.32 -11.05 15.61
N PHE A 283 6.62 -10.48 14.44
CA PHE A 283 7.87 -10.78 13.77
C PHE A 283 9.08 -10.43 14.65
N ARG A 284 10.05 -11.35 14.67
CA ARG A 284 11.35 -11.20 15.32
C ARG A 284 12.42 -11.69 14.37
N LEU A 285 13.58 -11.05 14.42
CA LEU A 285 14.75 -11.53 13.70
C LEU A 285 15.17 -12.88 14.29
N HIS A 286 15.52 -13.81 13.40
CA HIS A 286 15.96 -15.16 13.76
C HIS A 286 17.45 -15.21 14.16
N VAL A 287 18.12 -14.06 14.15
CA VAL A 287 19.55 -13.88 14.43
C VAL A 287 19.73 -12.79 15.50
N SER A 288 20.71 -12.97 16.38
CA SER A 288 21.05 -11.98 17.41
C SER A 288 21.91 -10.84 16.85
N LEU A 289 21.91 -9.70 17.53
CA LEU A 289 22.76 -8.57 17.16
C LEU A 289 24.25 -8.92 17.26
N GLU A 290 24.65 -9.66 18.29
CA GLU A 290 26.03 -10.13 18.51
C GLU A 290 26.51 -10.96 17.32
N SER A 291 25.69 -11.89 16.85
CA SER A 291 26.01 -12.73 15.69
C SER A 291 26.17 -11.91 14.40
N ILE A 292 25.43 -10.81 14.25
CA ILE A 292 25.58 -9.88 13.11
C ILE A 292 26.86 -9.06 13.25
N LEU A 293 27.19 -8.60 14.46
CA LEU A 293 28.41 -7.82 14.76
C LEU A 293 29.70 -8.64 14.66
N GLU A 294 29.63 -9.97 14.77
CA GLU A 294 30.75 -10.88 14.56
C GLU A 294 30.97 -11.19 13.06
N ASP A 295 29.93 -11.12 12.23
CA ASP A 295 30.00 -11.48 10.82
C ASP A 295 30.67 -10.36 9.99
N LYS A 296 31.94 -10.58 9.64
CA LYS A 296 32.76 -9.58 8.92
C LYS A 296 32.38 -9.41 7.47
N ASP A 297 31.78 -10.42 6.84
CA ASP A 297 31.41 -10.35 5.42
C ASP A 297 30.22 -9.42 5.20
N ILE A 298 29.19 -9.52 6.05
CA ILE A 298 28.02 -8.64 5.98
C ILE A 298 28.42 -7.20 6.30
N GLN A 299 29.29 -7.00 7.30
CA GLN A 299 29.84 -5.69 7.64
C GLN A 299 30.63 -5.09 6.47
N ALA A 300 31.47 -5.88 5.81
CA ALA A 300 32.23 -5.43 4.65
C ALA A 300 31.30 -5.06 3.48
N SER A 301 30.26 -5.86 3.24
CA SER A 301 29.27 -5.60 2.18
C SER A 301 28.52 -4.29 2.40
N ILE A 302 28.00 -4.07 3.62
CA ILE A 302 27.30 -2.82 3.99
C ILE A 302 28.28 -1.65 3.97
N LYS A 303 29.50 -1.82 4.48
CA LYS A 303 30.52 -0.76 4.45
C LYS A 303 30.84 -0.35 3.03
N ASN A 304 31.00 -1.31 2.12
CA ASN A 304 31.26 -1.05 0.71
C ASN A 304 30.13 -0.24 0.08
N LEU A 305 28.87 -0.64 0.29
CA LEU A 305 27.69 0.10 -0.18
C LEU A 305 27.68 1.56 0.32
N VAL A 306 28.00 1.78 1.60
CA VAL A 306 28.06 3.13 2.21
C VAL A 306 29.20 3.96 1.63
N THR A 307 30.39 3.37 1.46
CA THR A 307 31.57 4.11 0.98
C THR A 307 31.53 4.37 -0.52
N SER A 308 31.04 3.43 -1.33
CA SER A 308 30.99 3.55 -2.79
C SER A 308 29.97 4.60 -3.22
N SER A 309 28.88 4.74 -2.47
CA SER A 309 27.81 5.73 -2.70
C SER A 309 28.12 7.13 -2.13
N GLY A 310 29.28 7.32 -1.48
CA GLY A 310 29.61 8.60 -0.86
C GLY A 310 28.77 8.95 0.38
N ARG A 311 27.99 7.99 0.92
CA ARG A 311 27.20 8.15 2.16
C ARG A 311 28.00 7.90 3.44
N SER A 312 29.27 7.55 3.31
CA SER A 312 30.18 7.47 4.47
C SER A 312 30.45 8.87 5.04
N PHE A 313 30.53 8.98 6.36
CA PHE A 313 30.96 10.21 7.02
C PHE A 313 32.33 10.64 6.44
N PRO A 314 32.47 11.86 5.87
CA PRO A 314 33.78 12.39 5.54
C PRO A 314 34.48 12.60 6.87
N GLY A 315 35.44 11.72 7.20
CA GLY A 315 36.19 11.79 8.44
C GLY A 315 36.63 13.22 8.74
N LYS A 316 36.64 13.63 10.03
CA LYS A 316 37.20 14.92 10.43
C LYS A 316 38.56 15.06 9.76
N LYS A 317 38.77 16.09 8.94
CA LYS A 317 40.11 16.53 8.57
C LYS A 317 40.84 16.71 9.89
N THR A 318 41.79 15.83 10.19
CA THR A 318 42.75 16.10 11.23
C THR A 318 43.56 17.26 10.70
N ASP A 319 43.28 18.46 11.20
CA ASP A 319 44.16 19.61 11.03
C ASP A 319 45.50 19.20 11.64
N LYS A 320 46.40 18.70 10.80
CA LYS A 320 47.80 18.56 11.14
C LYS A 320 48.33 19.98 11.24
N ALA A 321 48.42 20.45 12.48
CA ALA A 321 49.22 21.62 12.86
C ALA A 321 50.70 21.40 12.52
#